data_AF-A0A212C0Z5-F1
#
_entry.id   AF-A0A212C0Z5-F1
#
_cell.length_a   1.000
_cell.length_b   1.000
_cell.length_c   1.000
_cell.angle_alpha   90.00
_cell.angle_beta   90.00
_cell.angle_gamma   90.00
#
_symmetry.space_group_name_H-M   'P 1'
#
loop_
_entity.id
_entity.type
_entity.pdbx_description
1 polymer ?
#
loop_
_entity_poly.entity_id
_entity_poly.type
_entity_poly.pdbx_seq_one_letter_code
_entity_poly.pdbx_strand_id
1 'polypeptide(L)'
;MHRVAIAAGNRTQVAFSIVDKDGYSGAGPLSPQCPLEASYGSAEEEHDQEGRVTVAQRDAFVLLTAHVPHAGGGLINLKYCQRWDETFCKFLKGLASHKPLVLCADLNMAHEEIALCNPKGSEKNAGFTPQEQQGFRKPLQAMPLNDSFRHLYPNMAYAYTSWTYMTNTQS
;
A
#
# COMPACT_ATOMS: atom_id res chain seq x y z
N MET A 1 15.76 -10.64 11.28
CA MET A 1 16.96 -10.45 10.41
C MET A 1 16.46 -10.46 8.97
N HIS A 2 16.20 -9.29 8.37
CA HIS A 2 15.52 -9.23 7.06
C HIS A 2 16.40 -9.80 5.95
N ARG A 3 15.98 -10.93 5.37
CA ARG A 3 16.69 -11.59 4.26
C ARG A 3 16.13 -11.08 2.93
N VAL A 4 17.03 -10.62 2.07
CA VAL A 4 16.71 -10.22 0.69
C VAL A 4 16.97 -11.40 -0.23
N ALA A 5 15.92 -11.91 -0.88
CA ALA A 5 16.05 -12.88 -1.96
C ALA A 5 15.80 -12.17 -3.29
N ILE A 6 16.84 -12.09 -4.14
CA ILE A 6 16.72 -11.68 -5.53
C ILE A 6 16.82 -12.96 -6.36
N ALA A 7 15.71 -13.43 -6.90
CA ALA A 7 15.72 -14.55 -7.83
C ALA A 7 16.03 -14.03 -9.24
N ALA A 8 17.20 -14.35 -9.76
CA ALA A 8 17.62 -14.01 -11.12
C ALA A 8 17.33 -15.20 -12.07
N GLY A 9 16.22 -15.13 -12.81
CA GLY A 9 15.99 -15.93 -14.01
C GLY A 9 16.14 -15.04 -15.24
N ASN A 10 16.59 -15.60 -16.37
CA ASN A 10 17.16 -14.92 -17.56
C ASN A 10 16.40 -13.76 -18.25
N ARG A 11 15.34 -13.19 -17.67
CA ARG A 11 14.67 -11.95 -18.14
C ARG A 11 13.79 -11.25 -17.08
N THR A 12 13.73 -11.74 -15.85
CA THR A 12 12.83 -11.20 -14.83
C THR A 12 13.44 -11.38 -13.45
N GLN A 13 13.54 -10.28 -12.71
CA GLN A 13 14.02 -10.25 -11.34
C GLN A 13 12.85 -9.96 -10.40
N VAL A 14 12.86 -10.62 -9.25
CA VAL A 14 11.86 -10.43 -8.21
C VAL A 14 12.56 -10.05 -6.93
N ALA A 15 12.13 -8.95 -6.32
CA ALA A 15 12.53 -8.56 -4.98
C ALA A 15 11.34 -8.82 -4.06
N PHE A 16 11.48 -9.69 -3.06
CA PHE A 16 10.43 -9.99 -2.08
C PHE A 16 10.89 -9.60 -0.68
N SER A 17 10.00 -8.99 0.09
CA SER A 17 10.16 -8.83 1.53
C SER A 17 9.80 -10.15 2.22
N ILE A 18 10.77 -10.78 2.89
CA ILE A 18 10.53 -12.00 3.66
C ILE A 18 10.10 -11.61 5.08
N VAL A 19 8.95 -12.14 5.50
CA VAL A 19 8.34 -11.90 6.82
C VAL A 19 8.73 -13.02 7.77
N ASP A 20 8.93 -12.71 9.06
CA ASP A 20 9.31 -13.70 10.08
C ASP A 20 8.16 -14.67 10.47
N LYS A 21 6.93 -14.41 9.99
CA LYS A 21 5.75 -15.28 10.19
C LYS A 21 5.33 -15.90 8.86
N ASP A 22 5.31 -17.23 8.82
CA ASP A 22 4.88 -17.99 7.64
C ASP A 22 3.45 -17.61 7.24
N GLY A 23 3.27 -17.28 5.95
CA GLY A 23 1.97 -16.96 5.36
C GLY A 23 1.41 -15.57 5.71
N TYR A 24 2.19 -14.69 6.34
CA TYR A 24 1.72 -13.38 6.77
C TYR A 24 2.39 -12.25 5.99
N SER A 25 1.62 -11.49 5.21
CA SER A 25 2.09 -10.31 4.45
C SER A 25 3.22 -10.62 3.44
N GLY A 26 3.82 -9.56 2.88
CA GLY A 26 4.90 -9.61 1.89
C GLY A 26 4.53 -8.87 0.60
N ALA A 27 5.35 -7.90 0.21
CA ALA A 27 5.19 -7.14 -1.04
C ALA A 27 6.51 -7.01 -1.79
N GLY A 28 6.45 -7.02 -3.13
CA GLY A 28 7.67 -7.08 -3.93
C GLY A 28 7.48 -6.75 -5.40
N PRO A 29 8.33 -5.89 -5.99
CA PRO A 29 8.27 -5.61 -7.42
C PRO A 29 8.82 -6.78 -8.25
N LEU A 30 8.11 -7.11 -9.32
CA LEU A 30 8.59 -7.97 -10.41
C LEU A 30 9.03 -7.06 -11.58
N SER A 31 10.29 -7.15 -12.02
CA SER A 31 10.80 -6.32 -13.11
C SER A 31 11.82 -7.04 -13.99
N PRO A 32 11.80 -6.84 -15.31
CA PRO A 32 12.82 -7.37 -16.20
C PRO A 32 14.18 -6.68 -16.06
N GLN A 33 14.21 -5.47 -15.50
CA GLN A 33 15.43 -4.69 -15.32
C GLN A 33 15.87 -4.73 -13.86
N CYS A 34 17.18 -4.84 -13.62
CA CYS A 34 17.76 -4.80 -12.28
C CYS A 34 17.53 -3.40 -11.65
N PRO A 35 17.00 -3.29 -10.43
CA PRO A 35 17.04 -2.02 -9.72
C PRO A 35 18.49 -1.64 -9.42
N LEU A 36 18.77 -0.35 -9.32
CA LEU A 36 20.08 0.13 -8.86
C LEU A 36 20.34 -0.30 -7.41
N GLU A 37 19.30 -0.23 -6.60
CA GLU A 37 19.30 -0.56 -5.19
C GLU A 37 17.88 -0.99 -4.79
N ALA A 38 17.78 -1.96 -3.88
CA ALA A 38 16.51 -2.36 -3.28
C ALA A 38 16.65 -2.35 -1.75
N SER A 39 15.69 -1.70 -1.09
CA SER A 39 15.60 -1.66 0.37
C SER A 39 14.21 -2.07 0.84
N TYR A 40 14.13 -2.48 2.10
CA TYR A 40 12.90 -2.96 2.73
C TYR A 40 12.58 -2.13 3.96
N GLY A 41 11.28 -1.95 4.19
CA GLY A 41 10.78 -1.21 5.32
C GLY A 41 10.64 0.29 5.10
N SER A 42 9.99 0.93 6.07
CA SER A 42 9.83 2.38 6.18
C SER A 42 10.86 3.03 7.13
N ALA A 43 11.89 2.27 7.55
CA ALA A 43 12.89 2.65 8.53
C ALA A 43 12.35 2.81 9.97
N GLU A 44 11.27 2.09 10.29
CA GLU A 44 10.68 2.04 11.63
C GLU A 44 10.50 0.57 12.02
N GLU A 45 11.19 0.15 13.08
CA GLU A 45 11.31 -1.27 13.45
C GLU A 45 9.96 -1.92 13.76
N GLU A 46 9.01 -1.18 14.36
CA GLU A 46 7.63 -1.65 14.63
C GLU A 46 6.90 -2.10 13.34
N HIS A 47 7.26 -1.51 12.21
CA HIS A 47 6.57 -1.65 10.94
C HIS A 47 7.26 -2.63 9.98
N ASP A 48 8.58 -2.71 10.09
CA ASP A 48 9.42 -3.43 9.15
C ASP A 48 9.40 -4.96 9.38
N GLN A 49 8.92 -5.41 10.56
CA GLN A 49 8.74 -6.84 10.86
C GLN A 49 7.73 -7.54 9.97
N GLU A 50 6.80 -6.81 9.34
CA GLU A 50 5.71 -7.38 8.54
C GLU A 50 5.97 -7.37 7.03
N GLY A 51 7.14 -6.89 6.57
CA GLY A 51 7.50 -6.87 5.15
C GLY A 51 6.48 -6.14 4.28
N ARG A 52 5.91 -5.03 4.78
CA ARG A 52 4.82 -4.31 4.10
C ARG A 52 5.30 -3.31 3.07
N VAL A 53 6.59 -2.99 3.03
CA VAL A 53 7.16 -1.94 2.18
C VAL A 53 8.43 -2.46 1.52
N THR A 54 8.51 -2.28 0.21
CA THR A 54 9.71 -2.54 -0.60
C THR A 54 9.96 -1.33 -1.48
N VAL A 55 11.20 -0.87 -1.53
CA VAL A 55 11.64 0.27 -2.32
C VAL A 55 12.68 -0.20 -3.32
N ALA A 56 12.49 0.14 -4.59
CA ALA A 56 13.40 -0.15 -5.67
C ALA A 56 13.81 1.15 -6.39
N GLN A 57 15.10 1.49 -6.28
CA GLN A 57 15.69 2.65 -6.95
C GLN A 57 15.89 2.35 -8.44
N ARG A 58 15.46 3.28 -9.30
CA ARG A 58 15.70 3.28 -10.77
C ARG A 58 16.41 4.56 -11.16
N ASP A 59 16.98 4.62 -12.36
CA ASP A 59 17.66 5.83 -12.85
C ASP A 59 16.74 7.05 -12.87
N ALA A 60 15.49 6.88 -13.32
CA ALA A 60 14.54 7.98 -13.52
C ALA A 60 13.57 8.19 -12.34
N PHE A 61 13.28 7.17 -11.55
CA PHE A 61 12.26 7.23 -10.48
C PHE A 61 12.56 6.23 -9.34
N VAL A 62 11.77 6.31 -8.27
CA VAL A 62 11.72 5.31 -7.20
C VAL A 62 10.42 4.53 -7.32
N LEU A 63 10.50 3.21 -7.37
CA LEU A 63 9.32 2.33 -7.29
C LEU A 63 9.14 1.89 -5.85
N LEU A 64 8.03 2.27 -5.22
CA LEU A 64 7.65 1.79 -3.91
C LEU A 64 6.45 0.86 -4.04
N THR A 65 6.56 -0.35 -3.50
CA THR A 65 5.42 -1.25 -3.33
C THR A 65 5.04 -1.34 -1.87
N ALA A 66 3.76 -1.21 -1.54
CA ALA A 66 3.30 -1.31 -0.16
C ALA A 66 1.98 -2.08 0.02
N HIS A 67 1.82 -2.67 1.20
CA HIS A 67 0.59 -3.28 1.67
C HIS A 67 0.24 -2.69 3.04
N VAL A 68 -0.58 -1.63 3.03
CA VAL A 68 -0.99 -0.88 4.23
C VAL A 68 -1.82 -1.78 5.15
N PRO A 69 -1.66 -1.74 6.48
CA PRO A 69 -2.47 -2.53 7.38
C PRO A 69 -3.95 -2.15 7.31
N HIS A 70 -4.81 -3.16 7.44
CA HIS A 70 -6.26 -2.98 7.48
C HIS A 70 -6.74 -2.87 8.94
N ALA A 71 -7.64 -1.91 9.23
CA ALA A 71 -8.14 -1.68 10.58
C ALA A 71 -8.95 -2.86 11.16
N GLY A 72 -9.40 -3.78 10.31
CA GLY A 72 -10.08 -5.01 10.71
C GLY A 72 -11.55 -4.79 11.09
N GLY A 73 -12.28 -5.90 11.23
CA GLY A 73 -13.67 -5.87 11.70
C GLY A 73 -13.76 -5.25 13.10
N GLY A 74 -14.71 -4.35 13.32
CA GLY A 74 -14.85 -3.63 14.58
C GLY A 74 -13.69 -2.66 14.90
N LEU A 75 -12.84 -2.35 13.91
CA LEU A 75 -11.74 -1.38 14.02
C LEU A 75 -10.68 -1.76 15.08
N ILE A 76 -10.49 -3.05 15.32
CA ILE A 76 -9.56 -3.59 16.33
C ILE A 76 -8.11 -3.09 16.15
N ASN A 77 -7.69 -2.84 14.92
CA ASN A 77 -6.34 -2.43 14.57
C ASN A 77 -6.24 -0.94 14.24
N LEU A 78 -7.30 -0.14 14.43
CA LEU A 78 -7.33 1.25 14.01
C LEU A 78 -6.18 2.08 14.61
N LYS A 79 -5.88 1.89 15.90
CA LYS A 79 -4.76 2.58 16.56
C LYS A 79 -3.39 2.23 15.97
N TYR A 80 -3.23 1.00 15.50
CA TYR A 80 -2.01 0.59 14.80
C TYR A 80 -1.94 1.23 13.41
N CYS A 81 -3.06 1.20 12.67
CA CYS A 81 -3.16 1.82 11.35
C CYS A 81 -2.84 3.32 11.42
N GLN A 82 -3.35 4.06 12.41
CA GLN A 82 -3.05 5.48 12.57
C GLN A 82 -1.55 5.77 12.76
N ARG A 83 -0.86 4.96 13.58
CA ARG A 83 0.60 5.10 13.77
C ARG A 83 1.36 4.75 12.49
N TRP A 84 0.92 3.70 11.80
CA TRP A 84 1.43 3.32 10.49
C TRP A 84 1.27 4.46 9.47
N ASP A 85 0.09 5.04 9.38
CA ASP A 85 -0.28 6.08 8.42
C ASP A 85 0.61 7.33 8.59
N GLU A 86 0.85 7.74 9.82
CA GLU A 86 1.75 8.86 10.14
C GLU A 86 3.18 8.60 9.67
N THR A 87 3.73 7.43 10.00
CA THR A 87 5.07 7.03 9.59
C THR A 87 5.17 6.92 8.07
N PHE A 88 4.22 6.22 7.46
CA PHE A 88 4.22 5.95 6.03
C PHE A 88 4.08 7.25 5.23
N CYS A 89 3.24 8.20 5.66
CA CYS A 89 3.14 9.50 5.03
C CYS A 89 4.44 10.32 5.14
N LYS A 90 5.14 10.26 6.27
CA LYS A 90 6.46 10.92 6.42
C LYS A 90 7.48 10.28 5.47
N PHE A 91 7.48 8.95 5.39
CA PHE A 91 8.37 8.20 4.51
C PHE A 91 8.14 8.53 3.02
N LEU A 92 6.89 8.54 2.57
CA LEU A 92 6.53 8.91 1.19
C LEU A 92 6.98 10.34 0.85
N LYS A 93 6.80 11.29 1.77
CA LYS A 93 7.27 12.68 1.59
C LYS A 93 8.78 12.76 1.45
N GLY A 94 9.52 12.01 2.27
CA GLY A 94 10.98 11.92 2.18
C GLY A 94 11.41 11.44 0.79
N LEU A 95 10.86 10.31 0.34
CA LEU A 95 11.18 9.74 -0.97
C LEU A 95 10.83 10.68 -2.13
N ALA A 96 9.62 11.24 -2.12
CA ALA A 96 9.13 12.15 -3.16
C ALA A 96 9.92 13.47 -3.23
N SER A 97 10.61 13.87 -2.15
CA SER A 97 11.43 15.09 -2.13
C SER A 97 12.75 14.95 -2.91
N HIS A 98 13.23 13.72 -3.09
CA HIS A 98 14.52 13.45 -3.73
C HIS A 98 14.40 13.07 -5.20
N LYS A 99 13.36 12.32 -5.57
CA LYS A 99 13.22 11.71 -6.89
C LYS A 99 11.75 11.42 -7.19
N PRO A 100 11.32 11.43 -8.48
CA PRO A 100 9.96 11.03 -8.83
C PRO A 100 9.59 9.68 -8.22
N LEU A 101 8.44 9.62 -7.55
CA LEU A 101 7.97 8.45 -6.82
C LEU A 101 6.80 7.80 -7.55
N VAL A 102 6.92 6.50 -7.81
CA VAL A 102 5.83 5.64 -8.28
C VAL A 102 5.41 4.74 -7.12
N LEU A 103 4.19 4.96 -6.61
CA LEU A 103 3.60 4.18 -5.53
C LEU A 103 2.65 3.12 -6.11
N CYS A 104 3.01 1.85 -5.95
CA CYS A 104 2.17 0.70 -6.30
C CYS A 104 1.74 -0.01 -5.02
N ALA A 105 0.60 0.36 -4.46
CA ALA A 105 0.21 -0.13 -3.14
C ALA A 105 -1.24 -0.57 -3.06
N ASP A 106 -1.48 -1.57 -2.21
CA ASP A 106 -2.79 -1.78 -1.60
C ASP A 106 -2.86 -0.90 -0.35
N LEU A 107 -3.68 0.15 -0.44
CA LEU A 107 -3.84 1.15 0.60
C LEU A 107 -4.89 0.76 1.64
N ASN A 108 -5.63 -0.34 1.43
CA ASN A 108 -6.76 -0.75 2.27
C ASN A 108 -7.79 0.38 2.54
N MET A 109 -7.87 1.36 1.64
CA MET A 109 -8.65 2.57 1.81
C MET A 109 -9.19 3.06 0.47
N ALA A 110 -10.44 3.51 0.44
CA ALA A 110 -11.06 4.07 -0.75
C ALA A 110 -10.78 5.57 -0.89
N HIS A 111 -10.14 5.94 -1.99
CA HIS A 111 -9.70 7.32 -2.25
C HIS A 111 -10.87 8.30 -2.47
N GLU A 112 -12.02 7.84 -2.97
CA GLU A 112 -13.22 8.67 -3.17
C GLU A 112 -14.49 7.82 -3.04
N GLU A 113 -15.65 8.46 -2.82
CA GLU A 113 -16.94 7.75 -2.74
C GLU A 113 -17.25 6.96 -4.01
N ILE A 114 -16.86 7.45 -5.19
CA ILE A 114 -17.03 6.75 -6.48
C ILE A 114 -16.29 5.41 -6.52
N ALA A 115 -15.29 5.21 -5.66
CA ALA A 115 -14.56 3.95 -5.51
C ALA A 115 -15.26 2.94 -4.59
N LEU A 116 -16.43 3.28 -4.02
CA LEU A 116 -17.21 2.41 -3.16
C LEU A 116 -18.51 1.96 -3.84
N CYS A 117 -18.90 0.70 -3.61
CA CYS A 117 -20.21 0.20 -4.03
C CYS A 117 -21.36 0.79 -3.21
N ASN A 118 -21.13 1.10 -1.93
CA ASN A 118 -22.13 1.69 -1.04
C ASN A 118 -21.51 2.71 -0.08
N PRO A 119 -21.28 3.98 -0.50
CA PRO A 119 -20.59 4.98 0.31
C PRO A 119 -21.26 5.27 1.67
N LYS A 120 -22.59 5.44 1.67
CA LYS A 120 -23.37 5.82 2.87
C LYS A 120 -23.30 4.78 4.00
N GLY A 121 -23.10 3.51 3.66
CA GLY A 121 -22.98 2.43 4.64
C GLY A 121 -21.55 2.20 5.14
N SER A 122 -20.55 2.79 4.49
CA SER A 122 -19.14 2.45 4.68
C SER A 122 -18.41 3.30 5.71
N GLU A 123 -19.00 4.39 6.20
CA GLU A 123 -18.36 5.27 7.19
C GLU A 123 -18.01 4.57 8.53
N LYS A 124 -18.67 3.45 8.82
CA LYS A 124 -18.40 2.63 10.02
C LYS A 124 -17.52 1.42 9.75
N ASN A 125 -17.14 1.21 8.48
CA ASN A 125 -16.36 0.07 8.05
C ASN A 125 -14.91 0.49 7.84
N ALA A 126 -13.98 -0.42 8.16
CA ALA A 126 -12.57 -0.25 7.86
C ALA A 126 -12.36 0.07 6.37
N GLY A 127 -11.40 0.96 6.10
CA GLY A 127 -11.09 1.48 4.77
C GLY A 127 -11.89 2.71 4.33
N PHE A 128 -12.86 3.18 5.13
CA PHE A 128 -13.56 4.44 4.84
C PHE A 128 -14.02 5.22 6.08
N THR A 129 -13.52 4.89 7.26
CA THR A 129 -13.91 5.61 8.48
C THR A 129 -13.42 7.06 8.47
N PRO A 130 -14.11 7.99 9.16
CA PRO A 130 -13.62 9.36 9.33
C PRO A 130 -12.20 9.45 9.88
N GLN A 131 -11.80 8.50 10.73
CA GLN A 131 -10.47 8.41 11.32
C GLN A 131 -9.41 8.05 10.28
N GLU A 132 -9.64 7.04 9.45
CA GLU A 132 -8.72 6.67 8.34
C GLU A 132 -8.65 7.77 7.28
N GLN A 133 -9.78 8.45 7.02
CA GLN A 133 -9.81 9.58 6.10
C GLN A 133 -8.94 10.76 6.60
N GLN A 134 -8.96 11.03 7.91
CA GLN A 134 -8.15 12.09 8.51
C GLN A 134 -6.68 11.71 8.65
N GLY A 135 -6.39 10.48 9.09
CA GLY A 135 -5.04 10.00 9.37
C GLY A 135 -4.21 9.70 8.13
N PHE A 136 -4.85 9.26 7.04
CA PHE A 136 -4.13 8.78 5.86
C PHE A 136 -4.53 9.47 4.57
N ARG A 137 -5.83 9.45 4.23
CA ARG A 137 -6.34 9.96 2.95
C ARG A 137 -6.00 11.44 2.75
N LYS A 138 -6.32 12.29 3.72
CA LYS A 138 -6.06 13.74 3.63
C LYS A 138 -4.56 14.05 3.52
N PRO A 139 -3.67 13.49 4.37
CA PRO A 139 -2.24 13.66 4.19
C PRO A 139 -1.71 13.19 2.83
N LEU A 140 -2.21 12.07 2.31
CA LEU A 140 -1.83 11.54 1.00
C LEU A 140 -2.27 12.46 -0.14
N GLN A 141 -3.51 12.96 -0.10
CA GLN A 141 -4.04 13.93 -1.07
C GLN A 141 -3.32 15.29 -1.04
N ALA A 142 -2.73 15.66 0.10
CA ALA A 142 -1.92 16.87 0.23
C ALA A 142 -0.51 16.71 -0.37
N MET A 143 -0.09 15.50 -0.75
CA MET A 143 1.17 15.27 -1.47
C MET A 143 0.98 15.50 -2.97
N PRO A 144 2.03 15.86 -3.72
CA PRO A 144 1.97 16.00 -5.18
C PRO A 144 1.96 14.62 -5.88
N LEU A 145 1.07 13.73 -5.45
CA LEU A 145 0.84 12.42 -6.03
C LEU A 145 -0.41 12.45 -6.89
N ASN A 146 -0.33 11.91 -8.10
CA ASN A 146 -1.48 11.74 -8.98
C ASN A 146 -1.95 10.29 -8.94
N ASP A 147 -3.23 10.09 -8.63
CA ASP A 147 -3.92 8.81 -8.82
C ASP A 147 -4.02 8.54 -10.32
N SER A 148 -3.21 7.58 -10.81
CA SER A 148 -3.09 7.29 -12.24
C SER A 148 -4.40 6.80 -12.86
N PHE A 149 -5.19 6.02 -12.11
CA PHE A 149 -6.48 5.53 -12.59
C PHE A 149 -7.47 6.68 -12.72
N ARG A 150 -7.59 7.53 -11.69
CA ARG A 150 -8.53 8.67 -11.72
C ARG A 150 -8.09 9.77 -12.69
N HIS A 151 -6.78 9.91 -12.93
CA HIS A 151 -6.29 10.80 -13.97
C HIS A 151 -6.71 10.36 -15.37
N LEU A 152 -6.63 9.05 -15.68
CA LEU A 152 -7.01 8.50 -16.98
C LEU A 152 -8.54 8.31 -17.15
N TYR A 153 -9.23 8.00 -16.05
CA TYR A 153 -10.66 7.64 -16.03
C TYR A 153 -11.41 8.38 -14.91
N PRO A 154 -11.52 9.72 -14.96
CA PRO A 154 -12.03 10.52 -13.84
C PRO A 154 -13.46 10.15 -13.43
N ASN A 155 -14.32 9.86 -14.41
CA ASN A 155 -15.74 9.62 -14.18
C ASN A 155 -16.12 8.12 -14.20
N MET A 156 -15.15 7.21 -14.27
CA MET A 156 -15.45 5.78 -14.33
C MET A 156 -15.93 5.27 -12.98
N ALA A 157 -17.24 5.08 -12.86
CA ALA A 157 -17.87 4.42 -11.72
C ALA A 157 -17.71 2.89 -11.82
N TYR A 158 -17.95 2.20 -10.70
CA TYR A 158 -17.95 0.73 -10.61
C TYR A 158 -16.61 0.04 -10.93
N ALA A 159 -15.49 0.75 -10.78
CA ALA A 159 -14.15 0.21 -10.91
C ALA A 159 -13.57 -0.10 -9.51
N TYR A 160 -13.64 -1.37 -9.11
CA TYR A 160 -13.26 -1.85 -7.77
C TYR A 160 -12.05 -2.79 -7.84
N THR A 161 -11.23 -2.78 -6.79
CA THR A 161 -10.03 -3.63 -6.67
C THR A 161 -10.12 -4.66 -5.54
N SER A 162 -11.18 -4.63 -4.73
CA SER A 162 -11.38 -5.53 -3.58
C SER A 162 -12.87 -5.83 -3.34
N TRP A 163 -13.16 -7.03 -2.82
CA TRP A 163 -14.49 -7.52 -2.48
C TRP A 163 -14.46 -8.30 -1.17
N THR A 164 -15.43 -8.06 -0.29
CA THR A 164 -15.64 -8.90 0.89
C THR A 164 -16.37 -10.18 0.46
N TYR A 165 -15.72 -11.32 0.64
CA TYR A 165 -16.37 -12.62 0.42
C TYR A 165 -17.31 -12.92 1.60
N MET A 166 -18.62 -12.95 1.36
CA MET A 166 -19.60 -13.43 2.34
C MET A 166 -19.93 -14.89 2.01
N THR A 167 -19.44 -15.83 2.82
CA THR A 167 -19.85 -17.23 2.74
C THR A 167 -21.32 -17.37 3.15
N ASN A 168 -22.22 -17.46 2.17
CA ASN A 168 -23.55 -18.03 2.37
C ASN A 168 -23.91 -19.01 1.24
N THR A 169 -22.97 -19.88 0.87
CA THR A 169 -23.28 -21.11 0.15
C THR A 169 -23.58 -22.19 1.19
N GLN A 170 -24.84 -22.27 1.63
CA GLN A 170 -25.32 -23.54 2.16
C GLN A 170 -25.37 -24.52 1.00
N SER A 171 -24.75 -25.68 1.19
CA SER A 171 -24.83 -26.82 0.26
C SER A 171 -26.22 -27.44 0.31
#